data_AF-A0A2E0IYE5-F1
#
_entry.id   AF-A0A2E0IYE5-F1
#
_cell.length_a   1.000
_cell.length_b   1.000
_cell.length_c   1.000
_cell.angle_alpha   90.00
_cell.angle_beta   90.00
_cell.angle_gamma   90.00
#
_symmetry.space_group_name_H-M   'P 1'
#
loop_
_entity.id
_entity.type
_entity.pdbx_description
1 polymer ?
#
loop_
_entity_poly.entity_id
_entity_poly.type
_entity_poly.pdbx_seq_one_letter_code
_entity_poly.pdbx_strand_id
1 'polypeptide(L)'
;MQGLSMKKTAIARLAVIAFTAFASVTSAVAQAPSKEEAAEVLKTARPLADNGNANAQYNMGVLYDEGYGVEQDYAKARQWYEKAAAQNYAKAEHNLGIMYQSGHGVGKSSAKAAEWFKRAAEHGEPAAQNNLAVLYVRGQGVKQDLGEAAKWAAKAAEAGNSSARNNLPQIMQNLPQSRIDGDNVNIRSQPSTRGRVLRQADRNTRVAVLDTRSDWAQVVFRDDYTVGWVAGFLLAGSTAPLRNADDGGGQQAGSGQRGGGQDSGAALPQAVSETGPIRYIGGDVVNVRSGPSTGNGVKFQAKRNERVMVTGREKDWRRIRFDDGRTGWIAGFLLVE
;
A
#
# COMPACT_ATOMS: atom_id res chain seq x y z
N MET A 1 37.54 -39.66 -30.52
CA MET A 1 36.36 -40.13 -29.76
C MET A 1 36.34 -39.38 -28.42
N GLN A 2 35.99 -38.09 -28.41
CA GLN A 2 34.69 -37.59 -27.89
C GLN A 2 34.14 -38.54 -26.79
N GLY A 3 34.24 -38.30 -25.49
CA GLY A 3 34.32 -37.03 -24.77
C GLY A 3 32.95 -36.71 -24.16
N LEU A 4 32.82 -36.90 -22.85
CA LEU A 4 31.96 -36.08 -21.97
C LEU A 4 30.51 -35.79 -22.45
N SER A 5 29.56 -36.74 -22.42
CA SER A 5 28.14 -36.32 -22.57
C SER A 5 27.03 -37.27 -22.11
N MET A 6 27.23 -38.11 -21.08
CA MET A 6 26.08 -38.85 -20.51
C MET A 6 26.03 -38.93 -18.98
N LYS A 7 26.96 -38.28 -18.25
CA LYS A 7 26.97 -38.24 -16.78
C LYS A 7 26.54 -36.89 -16.16
N LYS A 8 26.17 -35.89 -16.98
CA LYS A 8 25.68 -34.57 -16.52
C LYS A 8 24.19 -34.31 -16.77
N THR A 9 23.46 -35.26 -17.34
CA THR A 9 22.03 -35.11 -17.71
C THR A 9 21.07 -35.88 -16.80
N ALA A 10 21.56 -36.72 -15.89
CA ALA A 10 20.73 -37.43 -14.90
C ALA A 10 20.63 -36.72 -13.53
N ILE A 11 21.47 -35.70 -13.28
CA ILE A 11 21.51 -34.95 -12.01
C ILE A 11 20.60 -33.69 -12.07
N ALA A 12 20.05 -33.37 -13.24
CA ALA A 12 19.17 -32.21 -13.46
C ALA A 12 17.66 -32.58 -13.52
N ARG A 13 17.26 -33.79 -13.10
CA ARG A 13 15.88 -34.30 -13.20
C ARG A 13 15.38 -35.09 -11.97
N LEU A 14 15.76 -34.68 -10.76
CA LEU A 14 14.90 -34.93 -9.60
C LEU A 14 14.25 -33.61 -9.22
N ALA A 15 13.14 -33.39 -9.93
CA ALA A 15 12.19 -32.35 -9.68
C ALA A 15 11.87 -32.31 -8.19
N VAL A 16 12.13 -31.14 -7.60
CA VAL A 16 11.15 -30.43 -6.78
C VAL A 16 9.81 -31.16 -6.81
N ILE A 17 9.52 -31.97 -5.80
CA ILE A 17 8.12 -32.30 -5.51
C ILE A 17 7.55 -31.00 -5.00
N ALA A 18 6.96 -30.30 -5.98
CA ALA A 18 6.17 -29.13 -5.77
C ALA A 18 4.96 -29.55 -4.95
N PHE A 19 5.06 -29.45 -3.63
CA PHE A 19 3.86 -29.17 -2.82
C PHE A 19 3.23 -27.83 -3.22
N THR A 20 3.92 -27.03 -4.05
CA THR A 20 3.42 -25.83 -4.72
C THR A 20 2.68 -26.08 -6.04
N ALA A 21 2.37 -27.32 -6.43
CA ALA A 21 1.64 -27.62 -7.68
C ALA A 21 0.25 -28.27 -7.50
N PHE A 22 -0.37 -28.17 -6.32
CA PHE A 22 -1.80 -28.49 -6.14
C PHE A 22 -2.72 -27.27 -6.04
N ALA A 23 -2.22 -26.08 -6.39
CA ALA A 23 -3.02 -24.84 -6.41
C ALA A 23 -3.40 -24.34 -7.82
N SER A 24 -3.02 -25.04 -8.89
CA SER A 24 -3.26 -24.52 -10.24
C SER A 24 -3.44 -25.59 -11.33
N VAL A 25 -4.26 -26.61 -11.12
CA VAL A 25 -4.94 -27.33 -12.22
C VAL A 25 -6.29 -27.83 -11.72
N THR A 26 -7.36 -27.27 -12.27
CA THR A 26 -8.76 -27.77 -12.35
C THR A 26 -9.41 -28.37 -11.08
N SER A 27 -10.54 -27.78 -10.70
CA SER A 27 -11.68 -28.40 -9.99
C SER A 27 -11.64 -29.93 -9.83
N ALA A 28 -10.98 -30.40 -8.78
CA ALA A 28 -11.12 -31.71 -8.17
C ALA A 28 -10.54 -31.58 -6.75
N VAL A 29 -11.24 -32.16 -5.77
CA VAL A 29 -10.84 -32.16 -4.35
C VAL A 29 -9.35 -32.48 -4.23
N ALA A 30 -8.57 -31.58 -3.61
CA ALA A 30 -7.17 -31.83 -3.29
C ALA A 30 -7.10 -33.03 -2.33
N GLN A 31 -6.78 -34.21 -2.86
CA GLN A 31 -6.63 -35.42 -2.06
C GLN A 31 -5.29 -35.33 -1.33
N ALA A 32 -5.30 -35.54 -0.01
CA ALA A 32 -4.09 -35.65 0.79
C ALA A 32 -3.16 -36.74 0.21
N PRO A 33 -1.84 -36.53 0.21
CA PRO A 33 -0.90 -37.53 -0.32
C PRO A 33 -1.06 -38.86 0.42
N SER A 34 -0.89 -39.97 -0.31
CA SER A 34 -0.84 -41.30 0.32
C SER A 34 0.33 -41.38 1.30
N LYS A 35 0.26 -42.32 2.26
CA LYS A 35 1.34 -42.52 3.24
C LYS A 35 2.66 -42.85 2.54
N GLU A 36 2.59 -43.58 1.42
CA GLU A 36 3.73 -43.97 0.60
C GLU A 36 4.37 -42.78 -0.12
N GLU A 37 3.57 -41.90 -0.72
CA GLU A 37 4.07 -40.67 -1.36
C GLU A 37 4.73 -39.75 -0.33
N ALA A 38 4.11 -39.61 0.85
CA ALA A 38 4.66 -38.78 1.90
C ALA A 38 5.97 -39.37 2.50
N ALA A 39 6.08 -40.71 2.58
CA ALA A 39 7.31 -41.39 2.97
C ALA A 39 8.47 -41.15 1.98
N GLU A 40 8.20 -41.18 0.68
CA GLU A 40 9.22 -40.91 -0.36
C GLU A 40 9.62 -39.42 -0.39
N VAL A 41 8.67 -38.52 -0.17
CA VAL A 41 8.94 -37.08 0.01
C VAL A 41 9.85 -36.86 1.22
N LEU A 42 9.60 -37.52 2.34
CA LEU A 42 10.45 -37.43 3.54
C LEU A 42 11.88 -37.90 3.25
N LYS A 43 12.03 -39.05 2.57
CA LYS A 43 13.34 -39.62 2.24
C LYS A 43 14.18 -38.68 1.37
N THR A 44 13.55 -37.98 0.43
CA THR A 44 14.24 -37.07 -0.49
C THR A 44 14.43 -35.66 0.08
N ALA A 45 13.47 -35.14 0.85
CA ALA A 45 13.52 -33.81 1.43
C ALA A 45 14.43 -33.74 2.67
N ARG A 46 14.56 -34.83 3.44
CA ARG A 46 15.28 -34.83 4.72
C ARG A 46 16.76 -34.43 4.59
N PRO A 47 17.57 -35.01 3.68
CA PRO A 47 18.96 -34.60 3.53
C PRO A 47 19.11 -33.12 3.13
N LEU A 48 18.19 -32.59 2.31
CA LEU A 48 18.20 -31.18 1.92
C LEU A 48 17.86 -30.27 3.11
N ALA A 49 16.88 -30.66 3.93
CA ALA A 49 16.49 -29.93 5.13
C ALA A 49 17.61 -29.91 6.18
N ASP A 50 18.28 -31.05 6.37
CA ASP A 50 19.44 -31.19 7.28
C ASP A 50 20.65 -30.36 6.78
N ASN A 51 20.81 -30.22 5.47
CA ASN A 51 21.82 -29.35 4.84
C ASN A 51 21.42 -27.86 4.78
N GLY A 52 20.34 -27.46 5.45
CA GLY A 52 19.98 -26.05 5.58
C GLY A 52 19.06 -25.49 4.50
N ASN A 53 18.56 -26.28 3.54
CA ASN A 53 17.68 -25.75 2.50
C ASN A 53 16.33 -25.29 3.10
N ALA A 54 16.05 -23.98 3.06
CA ALA A 54 14.86 -23.39 3.68
C ALA A 54 13.53 -23.95 3.16
N ASN A 55 13.42 -24.25 1.86
CA ASN A 55 12.20 -24.84 1.27
C ASN A 55 11.99 -26.27 1.76
N ALA A 56 13.06 -27.08 1.80
CA ALA A 56 13.00 -28.43 2.35
C ALA A 56 12.67 -28.42 3.86
N GLN A 57 13.24 -27.48 4.63
CA GLN A 57 12.90 -27.28 6.03
C GLN A 57 11.43 -26.89 6.22
N TYR A 58 10.91 -25.96 5.41
CA TYR A 58 9.49 -25.62 5.40
C TYR A 58 8.62 -26.84 5.10
N ASN A 59 8.96 -27.63 4.09
CA ASN A 59 8.21 -28.83 3.74
C ASN A 59 8.25 -29.86 4.88
N MET A 60 9.40 -30.05 5.55
CA MET A 60 9.47 -30.88 6.76
C MET A 60 8.51 -30.36 7.84
N GLY A 61 8.42 -29.04 8.01
CA GLY A 61 7.43 -28.41 8.88
C GLY A 61 6.01 -28.83 8.53
N VAL A 62 5.61 -28.67 7.26
CA VAL A 62 4.27 -29.05 6.77
C VAL A 62 3.97 -30.53 6.98
N LEU A 63 4.93 -31.42 6.73
CA LEU A 63 4.72 -32.86 6.90
C LEU A 63 4.40 -33.22 8.36
N TYR A 64 5.09 -32.62 9.32
CA TYR A 64 4.79 -32.79 10.74
C TYR A 64 3.51 -32.06 11.19
N ASP A 65 3.20 -30.90 10.60
CA ASP A 65 2.02 -30.11 10.92
C ASP A 65 0.72 -30.83 10.49
N GLU A 66 0.75 -31.47 9.33
CA GLU A 66 -0.39 -32.16 8.72
C GLU A 66 -0.41 -33.68 8.99
N GLY A 67 0.71 -34.26 9.47
CA GLY A 67 0.84 -35.70 9.66
C GLY A 67 0.95 -36.50 8.36
N TYR A 68 1.50 -35.90 7.30
CA TYR A 68 1.70 -36.58 6.02
C TYR A 68 2.95 -37.46 6.07
N GLY A 69 2.76 -38.78 6.09
CA GLY A 69 3.85 -39.77 6.08
C GLY A 69 4.64 -39.86 7.39
N VAL A 70 4.37 -38.97 8.35
CA VAL A 70 4.86 -38.98 9.72
C VAL A 70 3.69 -38.86 10.69
N GLU A 71 3.90 -39.24 11.95
CA GLU A 71 2.98 -38.85 13.02
C GLU A 71 2.93 -37.33 13.14
N GLN A 72 1.71 -36.78 13.23
CA GLN A 72 1.50 -35.34 13.40
C GLN A 72 2.17 -34.88 14.70
N ASP A 73 3.01 -33.85 14.59
CA ASP A 73 3.80 -33.35 15.70
C ASP A 73 4.04 -31.85 15.51
N TYR A 74 3.16 -31.05 16.11
CA TYR A 74 3.25 -29.59 16.04
C TYR A 74 4.56 -29.03 16.64
N ALA A 75 5.15 -29.71 17.63
CA ALA A 75 6.41 -29.25 18.22
C ALA A 75 7.56 -29.41 17.23
N LYS A 76 7.62 -30.54 16.50
CA LYS A 76 8.59 -30.73 15.42
C LYS A 76 8.30 -29.84 14.22
N ALA A 77 7.03 -29.66 13.84
CA ALA A 77 6.64 -28.75 12.78
C ALA A 77 7.17 -27.34 13.03
N ARG A 78 6.93 -26.82 14.24
CA ARG A 78 7.46 -25.52 14.68
C ARG A 78 8.97 -25.44 14.57
N GLN A 79 9.72 -26.43 15.04
CA GLN A 79 11.19 -26.41 14.96
C GLN A 79 11.67 -26.30 13.50
N TRP A 80 11.02 -26.99 12.57
CA TRP A 80 11.35 -26.92 11.15
C TRP A 80 10.96 -25.58 10.53
N TYR A 81 9.78 -25.05 10.86
CA TYR A 81 9.39 -23.71 10.44
C TYR A 81 10.33 -22.63 11.00
N GLU A 82 10.77 -22.72 12.27
CA GLU A 82 11.73 -21.80 12.89
C GLU A 82 13.07 -21.80 12.14
N LYS A 83 13.57 -22.97 11.71
CA LYS A 83 14.80 -23.07 10.88
C LYS A 83 14.65 -22.40 9.52
N ALA A 84 13.51 -22.60 8.84
CA ALA A 84 13.25 -21.96 7.55
C ALA A 84 13.02 -20.44 7.71
N ALA A 85 12.31 -20.03 8.76
CA ALA A 85 12.05 -18.63 9.10
C ALA A 85 13.33 -17.87 9.50
N ALA A 86 14.31 -18.53 10.12
CA ALA A 86 15.63 -17.95 10.38
C ALA A 86 16.38 -17.56 9.08
N GLN A 87 15.93 -18.08 7.93
CA GLN A 87 16.43 -17.74 6.59
C GLN A 87 15.46 -16.83 5.82
N ASN A 88 14.53 -16.17 6.52
CA ASN A 88 13.52 -15.27 5.94
C ASN A 88 12.56 -15.97 4.96
N TYR A 89 12.30 -17.27 5.14
CA TYR A 89 11.34 -17.99 4.31
C TYR A 89 9.90 -17.62 4.69
N ALA A 90 9.30 -16.72 3.91
CA ALA A 90 8.04 -16.04 4.25
C ALA A 90 6.86 -16.98 4.54
N LYS A 91 6.75 -18.13 3.86
CA LYS A 91 5.71 -19.13 4.14
C LYS A 91 5.89 -19.82 5.50
N ALA A 92 7.13 -20.05 5.93
CA ALA A 92 7.39 -20.60 7.26
C ALA A 92 7.07 -19.58 8.35
N GLU A 93 7.43 -18.31 8.14
CA GLU A 93 7.04 -17.21 9.04
C GLU A 93 5.51 -17.08 9.12
N HIS A 94 4.80 -17.22 8.00
CA HIS A 94 3.34 -17.25 7.97
C HIS A 94 2.76 -18.42 8.78
N ASN A 95 3.27 -19.65 8.58
CA ASN A 95 2.80 -20.81 9.34
C ASN A 95 3.10 -20.70 10.83
N LEU A 96 4.23 -20.12 11.25
CA LEU A 96 4.48 -19.80 12.66
C LEU A 96 3.43 -18.82 13.21
N GLY A 97 3.03 -17.83 12.42
CA GLY A 97 1.92 -16.94 12.77
C GLY A 97 0.60 -17.69 12.97
N ILE A 98 0.28 -18.65 12.09
CA ILE A 98 -0.91 -19.51 12.22
C ILE A 98 -0.83 -20.35 13.49
N MET A 99 0.31 -20.98 13.79
CA MET A 99 0.49 -21.80 14.99
C MET A 99 0.24 -21.00 16.27
N TYR A 100 0.74 -19.77 16.37
CA TYR A 100 0.45 -18.90 17.51
C TYR A 100 -1.00 -18.42 17.54
N GLN A 101 -1.63 -18.23 16.38
CA GLN A 101 -3.04 -17.83 16.31
C GLN A 101 -3.99 -18.96 16.72
N SER A 102 -3.71 -20.21 16.33
CA SER A 102 -4.52 -21.38 16.66
C SER A 102 -4.17 -22.01 18.01
N GLY A 103 -2.93 -21.87 18.47
CA GLY A 103 -2.40 -22.57 19.64
C GLY A 103 -1.87 -23.98 19.34
N HIS A 104 -1.52 -24.29 18.09
CA HIS A 104 -0.96 -25.60 17.73
C HIS A 104 0.50 -25.72 18.13
N GLY A 105 0.82 -26.65 19.04
CA GLY A 105 2.20 -26.88 19.52
C GLY A 105 2.82 -25.73 20.31
N VAL A 106 2.07 -24.64 20.54
CA VAL A 106 2.48 -23.44 21.29
C VAL A 106 1.29 -22.85 22.04
N GLY A 107 1.55 -22.07 23.07
CA GLY A 107 0.50 -21.26 23.72
C GLY A 107 -0.07 -20.24 22.74
N LYS A 108 -1.40 -20.20 22.61
CA LYS A 108 -2.12 -19.26 21.75
C LYS A 108 -1.79 -17.81 22.12
N SER A 109 -1.37 -17.01 21.15
CA SER A 109 -1.02 -15.60 21.33
C SER A 109 -1.21 -14.80 20.05
N SER A 110 -2.20 -13.91 20.04
CA SER A 110 -2.42 -13.00 18.91
C SER A 110 -1.28 -12.01 18.71
N ALA A 111 -0.58 -11.62 19.78
CA ALA A 111 0.57 -10.71 19.68
C ALA A 111 1.74 -11.37 18.94
N LYS A 112 2.10 -12.60 19.32
CA LYS A 112 3.13 -13.37 18.60
C LYS A 112 2.71 -13.71 17.17
N ALA A 113 1.43 -14.02 16.95
CA ALA A 113 0.91 -14.22 15.61
C ALA A 113 1.08 -12.96 14.73
N ALA A 114 0.77 -11.78 15.28
CA ALA A 114 0.98 -10.52 14.56
C ALA A 114 2.45 -10.24 14.25
N GLU A 115 3.37 -10.52 15.17
CA GLU A 115 4.82 -10.41 14.94
C GLU A 115 5.27 -11.28 13.76
N TRP A 116 4.87 -12.55 13.75
CA TRP A 116 5.21 -13.48 12.67
C TRP A 116 4.57 -13.13 11.34
N PHE A 117 3.28 -12.77 11.33
CA PHE A 117 2.61 -12.31 10.12
C PHE A 117 3.24 -11.03 9.58
N LYS A 118 3.68 -10.10 10.44
CA LYS A 118 4.39 -8.89 10.01
C LYS A 118 5.69 -9.21 9.29
N ARG A 119 6.52 -10.10 9.83
CA ARG A 119 7.75 -10.54 9.17
C ARG A 119 7.47 -11.18 7.80
N ALA A 120 6.55 -12.12 7.75
CA ALA A 120 6.14 -12.77 6.50
C ALA A 120 5.59 -11.77 5.47
N ALA A 121 4.81 -10.79 5.93
CA ALA A 121 4.22 -9.74 5.11
C ALA A 121 5.27 -8.77 4.52
N GLU A 122 6.29 -8.44 5.32
CA GLU A 122 7.46 -7.68 4.90
C GLU A 122 8.27 -8.43 3.84
N HIS A 123 8.41 -9.76 3.98
CA HIS A 123 9.00 -10.65 2.99
C HIS A 123 8.07 -11.06 1.83
N GLY A 124 6.89 -10.44 1.74
CA GLY A 124 6.05 -10.50 0.54
C GLY A 124 5.01 -11.62 0.50
N GLU A 125 4.76 -12.36 1.59
CA GLU A 125 3.74 -13.41 1.62
C GLU A 125 2.31 -12.82 1.65
N PRO A 126 1.51 -12.95 0.57
CA PRO A 126 0.21 -12.29 0.48
C PRO A 126 -0.81 -12.80 1.50
N ALA A 127 -0.74 -14.08 1.89
CA ALA A 127 -1.61 -14.63 2.93
C ALA A 127 -1.34 -13.99 4.30
N ALA A 128 -0.05 -13.76 4.62
CA ALA A 128 0.35 -13.09 5.85
C ALA A 128 -0.05 -11.61 5.86
N GLN A 129 0.08 -10.92 4.73
CA GLN A 129 -0.38 -9.53 4.57
C GLN A 129 -1.89 -9.42 4.85
N ASN A 130 -2.71 -10.31 4.29
CA ASN A 130 -4.15 -10.34 4.59
C ASN A 130 -4.43 -10.66 6.07
N ASN A 131 -3.76 -11.64 6.66
CA ASN A 131 -3.96 -11.99 8.07
C ASN A 131 -3.59 -10.85 9.00
N LEU A 132 -2.47 -10.16 8.73
CA LEU A 132 -2.07 -8.98 9.47
C LEU A 132 -3.09 -7.84 9.33
N ALA A 133 -3.63 -7.62 8.12
CA ALA A 133 -4.70 -6.65 7.92
C ALA A 133 -5.93 -6.97 8.78
N VAL A 134 -6.34 -8.24 8.85
CA VAL A 134 -7.46 -8.68 9.71
C VAL A 134 -7.15 -8.45 11.20
N LEU A 135 -5.91 -8.67 11.65
CA LEU A 135 -5.52 -8.39 13.03
C LEU A 135 -5.60 -6.89 13.35
N TYR A 136 -5.17 -6.02 12.43
CA TYR A 136 -5.33 -4.57 12.57
C TYR A 136 -6.78 -4.12 12.55
N VAL A 137 -7.65 -4.72 11.74
CA VAL A 137 -9.11 -4.44 11.77
C VAL A 137 -9.70 -4.78 13.13
N ARG A 138 -9.28 -5.90 13.73
CA ARG A 138 -9.85 -6.42 14.98
C ARG A 138 -9.16 -5.93 16.25
N GLY A 139 -8.01 -5.25 16.13
CA GLY A 139 -7.17 -4.91 17.28
C GLY A 139 -6.67 -6.15 18.05
N GLN A 140 -6.46 -7.28 17.37
CA GLN A 140 -6.07 -8.54 17.99
C GLN A 140 -4.55 -8.71 17.97
N GLY A 141 -3.90 -8.58 19.13
CA GLY A 141 -2.44 -8.66 19.24
C GLY A 141 -1.69 -7.42 18.73
N VAL A 142 -2.41 -6.46 18.14
CA VAL A 142 -1.94 -5.14 17.71
C VAL A 142 -3.01 -4.11 18.06
N LYS A 143 -2.62 -2.84 18.20
CA LYS A 143 -3.60 -1.75 18.32
C LYS A 143 -4.44 -1.71 17.03
N GLN A 144 -5.75 -1.53 17.16
CA GLN A 144 -6.63 -1.39 16.00
C GLN A 144 -6.20 -0.20 15.14
N ASP A 145 -6.05 -0.42 13.83
CA ASP A 145 -5.63 0.60 12.86
C ASP A 145 -6.15 0.25 11.46
N LEU A 146 -7.22 0.93 11.02
CA LEU A 146 -7.80 0.69 9.69
C LEU A 146 -6.90 1.18 8.54
N GLY A 147 -6.03 2.15 8.79
CA GLY A 147 -5.08 2.66 7.81
C GLY A 147 -4.01 1.62 7.50
N GLU A 148 -3.39 1.05 8.53
CA GLU A 148 -2.45 -0.07 8.39
C GLU A 148 -3.15 -1.31 7.82
N ALA A 149 -4.37 -1.62 8.25
CA ALA A 149 -5.14 -2.71 7.67
C ALA A 149 -5.33 -2.55 6.15
N ALA A 150 -5.73 -1.36 5.70
CA ALA A 150 -5.92 -1.09 4.27
C ALA A 150 -4.61 -1.16 3.48
N LYS A 151 -3.47 -0.71 4.04
CA LYS A 151 -2.16 -0.83 3.37
C LYS A 151 -1.79 -2.29 3.13
N TRP A 152 -1.89 -3.12 4.18
CA TRP A 152 -1.53 -4.54 4.07
C TRP A 152 -2.52 -5.31 3.18
N ALA A 153 -3.82 -5.03 3.28
CA ALA A 153 -4.83 -5.64 2.42
C ALA A 153 -4.68 -5.21 0.95
N ALA A 154 -4.36 -3.95 0.67
CA ALA A 154 -4.07 -3.48 -0.70
C ALA A 154 -2.85 -4.19 -1.30
N LYS A 155 -1.76 -4.29 -0.55
CA LYS A 155 -0.56 -5.03 -0.96
C LYS A 155 -0.86 -6.50 -1.26
N ALA A 156 -1.66 -7.14 -0.40
CA ALA A 156 -2.08 -8.53 -0.60
C ALA A 156 -2.99 -8.69 -1.84
N ALA A 157 -3.92 -7.76 -2.06
CA ALA A 157 -4.84 -7.75 -3.19
C ALA A 157 -4.12 -7.58 -4.53
N GLU A 158 -3.15 -6.67 -4.59
CA GLU A 158 -2.24 -6.45 -5.72
C GLU A 158 -1.45 -7.74 -6.03
N ALA A 159 -0.95 -8.42 -4.99
CA ALA A 159 -0.24 -9.69 -5.11
C ALA A 159 -1.13 -10.92 -5.39
N GLY A 160 -2.43 -10.74 -5.62
CA GLY A 160 -3.32 -11.82 -6.04
C GLY A 160 -4.17 -12.47 -4.94
N ASN A 161 -4.11 -11.99 -3.69
CA ASN A 161 -4.87 -12.59 -2.61
C ASN A 161 -6.38 -12.24 -2.72
N SER A 162 -7.20 -13.22 -3.06
CA SER A 162 -8.65 -13.06 -3.23
C SER A 162 -9.37 -12.64 -1.95
N SER A 163 -8.97 -13.16 -0.78
CA SER A 163 -9.55 -12.77 0.51
C SER A 163 -9.32 -11.29 0.79
N ALA A 164 -8.12 -10.78 0.52
CA ALA A 164 -7.80 -9.37 0.66
C ALA A 164 -8.61 -8.50 -0.32
N ARG A 165 -8.75 -8.90 -1.58
CA ARG A 165 -9.60 -8.19 -2.56
C ARG A 165 -11.06 -8.09 -2.10
N ASN A 166 -11.57 -9.13 -1.45
CA ASN A 166 -12.94 -9.15 -0.94
C ASN A 166 -13.10 -8.32 0.35
N ASN A 167 -12.08 -8.32 1.21
CA ASN A 167 -12.12 -7.62 2.50
C ASN A 167 -11.83 -6.12 2.37
N LEU A 168 -10.94 -5.73 1.46
CA LEU A 168 -10.45 -4.36 1.33
C LEU A 168 -11.55 -3.31 1.08
N PRO A 169 -12.58 -3.55 0.23
CA PRO A 169 -13.71 -2.64 0.11
C PRO A 169 -14.38 -2.30 1.45
N GLN A 170 -14.53 -3.29 2.33
CA GLN A 170 -15.15 -3.09 3.64
C GLN A 170 -14.24 -2.29 4.58
N ILE A 171 -12.92 -2.56 4.55
CA ILE A 171 -11.94 -1.78 5.31
C ILE A 171 -11.98 -0.32 4.84
N MET A 172 -11.94 -0.11 3.52
CA MET A 172 -11.94 1.22 2.91
C MET A 172 -13.22 2.00 3.16
N GLN A 173 -14.38 1.36 3.29
CA GLN A 173 -15.64 2.03 3.63
C GLN A 173 -15.61 2.68 5.02
N ASN A 174 -14.81 2.15 5.93
CA ASN A 174 -14.68 2.65 7.30
C ASN A 174 -13.51 3.63 7.48
N LEU A 175 -12.85 4.02 6.39
CA LEU A 175 -11.81 5.05 6.36
C LEU A 175 -12.38 6.39 5.90
N PRO A 176 -11.71 7.52 6.21
CA PRO A 176 -12.11 8.82 5.65
C PRO A 176 -12.10 8.77 4.12
N GLN A 177 -13.21 9.16 3.51
CA GLN A 177 -13.32 9.19 2.05
C GLN A 177 -12.98 10.58 1.53
N SER A 178 -12.35 10.61 0.37
CA SER A 178 -12.05 11.84 -0.35
C SER A 178 -12.10 11.60 -1.86
N ARG A 179 -12.01 12.68 -2.63
CA ARG A 179 -11.79 12.64 -4.07
C ARG A 179 -10.60 13.51 -4.47
N ILE A 180 -9.98 13.17 -5.60
CA ILE A 180 -8.93 13.98 -6.21
C ILE A 180 -9.56 15.28 -6.78
N ASP A 181 -8.96 16.42 -6.43
CA ASP A 181 -9.31 17.76 -6.92
C ASP A 181 -8.26 18.30 -7.89
N GLY A 182 -8.32 17.78 -9.11
CA GLY A 182 -7.47 18.16 -10.21
C GLY A 182 -7.39 17.07 -11.25
N ASP A 183 -7.11 17.46 -12.48
CA ASP A 183 -6.93 16.53 -13.59
C ASP A 183 -5.44 16.18 -13.71
N ASN A 184 -5.14 14.93 -14.06
CA ASN A 184 -3.78 14.41 -14.23
C ASN A 184 -2.86 14.58 -12.99
N VAL A 185 -3.39 14.31 -11.80
CA VAL A 185 -2.64 14.42 -10.53
C VAL A 185 -1.70 13.23 -10.35
N ASN A 186 -0.41 13.53 -10.15
CA ASN A 186 0.61 12.52 -9.88
C ASN A 186 0.48 11.93 -8.47
N ILE A 187 0.33 10.61 -8.42
CA ILE A 187 0.33 9.81 -7.19
C ILE A 187 1.71 9.18 -7.02
N ARG A 188 2.31 9.34 -5.86
CA ARG A 188 3.74 9.06 -5.66
C ARG A 188 4.00 7.96 -4.66
N SER A 189 5.15 7.32 -4.78
CA SER A 189 5.60 6.29 -3.84
C SER A 189 6.00 6.82 -2.46
N GLN A 190 6.25 8.12 -2.35
CA GLN A 190 6.68 8.81 -1.13
C GLN A 190 6.03 10.19 -1.06
N PRO A 191 5.88 10.81 0.14
CA PRO A 191 5.36 12.16 0.32
C PRO A 191 6.40 13.22 -0.08
N SER A 192 6.88 13.12 -1.32
CA SER A 192 7.86 14.03 -1.89
C SER A 192 7.67 14.10 -3.40
N THR A 193 8.00 15.24 -3.98
CA THR A 193 7.93 15.45 -5.44
C THR A 193 8.97 14.64 -6.21
N ARG A 194 9.99 14.08 -5.52
CA ARG A 194 11.02 13.21 -6.09
C ARG A 194 10.66 11.73 -6.04
N GLY A 195 9.57 11.36 -5.35
CA GLY A 195 9.06 9.99 -5.37
C GLY A 195 8.63 9.57 -6.77
N ARG A 196 8.84 8.29 -7.10
CA ARG A 196 8.38 7.67 -8.34
C ARG A 196 6.88 7.90 -8.50
N VAL A 197 6.45 8.32 -9.69
CA VAL A 197 5.02 8.38 -10.03
C VAL A 197 4.53 6.94 -10.18
N LEU A 198 3.54 6.57 -9.36
CA LEU A 198 2.90 5.26 -9.38
C LEU A 198 1.76 5.24 -10.39
N ARG A 199 0.94 6.30 -10.38
CA ARG A 199 -0.14 6.52 -11.34
C ARG A 199 -0.48 8.00 -11.43
N GLN A 200 -1.28 8.33 -12.42
CA GLN A 200 -2.01 9.60 -12.49
C GLN A 200 -3.48 9.37 -12.15
N ALA A 201 -4.14 10.39 -11.63
CA ALA A 201 -5.55 10.35 -11.27
C ALA A 201 -6.24 11.64 -11.70
N ASP A 202 -7.47 11.51 -12.17
CA ASP A 202 -8.27 12.63 -12.65
C ASP A 202 -9.20 13.15 -11.57
N ARG A 203 -9.83 14.29 -11.87
CA ARG A 203 -10.78 14.90 -10.95
C ARG A 203 -11.89 13.91 -10.63
N ASN A 204 -12.31 13.92 -9.37
CA ASN A 204 -13.32 13.03 -8.80
C ASN A 204 -12.91 11.55 -8.67
N THR A 205 -11.67 11.15 -9.00
CA THR A 205 -11.20 9.80 -8.64
C THR A 205 -11.32 9.62 -7.13
N ARG A 206 -11.99 8.55 -6.71
CA ARG A 206 -12.32 8.29 -5.30
C ARG A 206 -11.17 7.58 -4.60
N VAL A 207 -10.88 8.02 -3.39
CA VAL A 207 -9.84 7.45 -2.54
C VAL A 207 -10.31 7.35 -1.09
N ALA A 208 -9.75 6.40 -0.36
CA ALA A 208 -9.77 6.45 1.10
C ALA A 208 -8.44 7.04 1.60
N VAL A 209 -8.51 7.92 2.60
CA VAL A 209 -7.35 8.56 3.22
C VAL A 209 -6.86 7.69 4.36
N LEU A 210 -5.59 7.29 4.31
CA LEU A 210 -4.95 6.41 5.27
C LEU A 210 -4.24 7.18 6.38
N ASP A 211 -3.59 8.27 6.01
CA ASP A 211 -2.78 9.11 6.89
C ASP A 211 -2.69 10.51 6.28
N THR A 212 -2.71 11.54 7.12
CA THR A 212 -2.48 12.93 6.74
C THR A 212 -1.24 13.42 7.48
N ARG A 213 -0.13 13.58 6.76
CA ARG A 213 1.13 14.11 7.30
C ARG A 213 1.47 15.42 6.61
N SER A 214 1.34 16.52 7.34
CA SER A 214 1.67 17.87 6.81
C SER A 214 0.89 18.16 5.52
N ASP A 215 1.58 18.52 4.43
CA ASP A 215 1.00 18.84 3.12
C ASP A 215 0.72 17.61 2.23
N TRP A 216 0.94 16.38 2.72
CA TRP A 216 0.73 15.14 1.96
C TRP A 216 -0.24 14.20 2.69
N ALA A 217 -1.05 13.52 1.89
CA ALA A 217 -1.94 12.47 2.36
C ALA A 217 -1.54 11.14 1.70
N GLN A 218 -1.45 10.09 2.51
CA GLN A 218 -1.39 8.74 1.99
C GLN A 218 -2.81 8.27 1.71
N VAL A 219 -3.03 7.72 0.53
CA VAL A 219 -4.35 7.32 0.05
C VAL A 219 -4.32 5.94 -0.56
N VAL A 220 -5.46 5.26 -0.53
CA VAL A 220 -5.72 4.03 -1.30
C VAL A 220 -6.86 4.26 -2.29
N PHE A 221 -6.61 3.88 -3.54
CA PHE A 221 -7.53 4.09 -4.65
C PHE A 221 -8.63 3.03 -4.70
N ARG A 222 -9.88 3.42 -4.98
CA ARG A 222 -11.02 2.47 -4.96
C ARG A 222 -11.11 1.58 -6.20
N ASP A 223 -10.49 1.98 -7.30
CA ASP A 223 -10.56 1.31 -8.60
C ASP A 223 -9.52 0.20 -8.74
N ASP A 224 -8.27 0.45 -8.32
CA ASP A 224 -7.15 -0.48 -8.49
C ASP A 224 -6.39 -0.80 -7.20
N TYR A 225 -6.82 -0.25 -6.06
CA TYR A 225 -6.17 -0.41 -4.74
C TYR A 225 -4.73 0.08 -4.67
N THR A 226 -4.27 0.91 -5.62
CA THR A 226 -2.97 1.58 -5.53
C THR A 226 -2.89 2.35 -4.22
N VAL A 227 -1.81 2.13 -3.47
CA VAL A 227 -1.48 2.94 -2.29
C VAL A 227 -0.40 3.94 -2.67
N GLY A 228 -0.64 5.22 -2.43
CA GLY A 228 0.32 6.26 -2.77
C GLY A 228 0.09 7.56 -2.01
N TRP A 229 0.94 8.53 -2.33
CA TRP A 229 0.94 9.84 -1.72
C TRP A 229 0.48 10.90 -2.70
N VAL A 230 -0.40 11.78 -2.24
CA VAL A 230 -0.91 12.93 -2.97
C VAL A 230 -0.82 14.17 -2.08
N ALA A 231 -0.62 15.35 -2.68
CA ALA A 231 -0.62 16.58 -1.90
C ALA A 231 -2.02 16.81 -1.30
N GLY A 232 -2.10 17.11 -0.01
CA GLY A 232 -3.35 17.22 0.74
C GLY A 232 -4.30 18.28 0.21
N PHE A 233 -3.79 19.37 -0.36
CA PHE A 233 -4.62 20.41 -1.01
C PHE A 233 -5.29 19.95 -2.31
N LEU A 234 -4.92 18.76 -2.84
CA LEU A 234 -5.56 18.12 -3.99
C LEU A 234 -6.62 17.10 -3.56
N LEU A 235 -7.01 17.08 -2.29
CA LEU A 235 -8.11 16.28 -1.78
C LEU A 235 -9.31 17.18 -1.47
N ALA A 236 -10.47 16.81 -2.01
CA ALA A 236 -11.73 17.51 -1.76
C ALA A 236 -12.78 16.59 -1.14
N GLY A 237 -13.68 17.19 -0.34
CA GLY A 237 -14.87 16.52 0.18
C GLY A 237 -14.57 15.38 1.14
N SER A 238 -13.98 15.71 2.30
CA SER A 238 -13.90 14.80 3.44
C SER A 238 -15.31 14.50 3.97
N THR A 239 -15.88 13.35 3.62
CA THR A 239 -16.97 12.76 4.39
C THR A 239 -16.31 11.92 5.48
N ALA A 240 -16.29 12.43 6.70
CA ALA A 240 -15.74 11.72 7.85
C ALA A 240 -16.32 10.29 7.93
N PRO A 241 -15.51 9.26 8.24
CA PRO A 241 -16.05 7.94 8.49
C PRO A 241 -16.88 7.98 9.77
N LEU A 242 -18.04 7.32 9.78
CA LEU A 242 -18.92 7.26 10.95
C LEU A 242 -18.14 6.66 12.14
N ARG A 243 -17.84 7.48 13.15
CA ARG A 243 -17.37 6.98 14.45
C ARG A 243 -18.54 6.21 15.07
N ASN A 244 -18.27 5.00 15.54
CA ASN A 244 -19.13 4.34 16.50
C ASN A 244 -19.33 5.30 17.67
N ALA A 245 -20.60 5.57 17.97
CA ALA A 245 -21.00 6.31 19.14
C ALA A 245 -20.43 5.61 20.37
N ASP A 246 -19.58 6.31 21.11
CA ASP A 246 -19.76 6.58 22.54
C ASP A 246 -18.78 7.67 22.98
N ASP A 247 -19.26 8.49 23.92
CA ASP A 247 -18.63 9.63 24.61
C ASP A 247 -18.46 10.92 23.78
N GLY A 248 -19.12 12.05 24.05
CA GLY A 248 -19.83 12.51 25.24
C GLY A 248 -19.45 13.97 25.51
N GLY A 249 -20.39 14.89 25.27
CA GLY A 249 -20.42 16.22 25.90
C GLY A 249 -19.90 17.43 25.09
N GLY A 250 -20.77 18.45 24.95
CA GLY A 250 -20.32 19.85 24.88
C GLY A 250 -20.94 20.76 23.81
N GLN A 251 -22.23 21.08 23.98
CA GLN A 251 -22.91 22.39 23.81
C GLN A 251 -22.42 23.42 22.76
N GLN A 252 -23.33 23.75 21.82
CA GLN A 252 -24.03 25.03 21.61
C GLN A 252 -23.25 26.09 20.80
N ALA A 253 -23.70 26.40 19.57
CA ALA A 253 -24.80 27.29 19.18
C ALA A 253 -24.31 28.72 18.92
N GLY A 254 -24.52 29.18 17.69
CA GLY A 254 -24.20 30.53 17.23
C GLY A 254 -24.81 30.78 15.86
N SER A 255 -26.13 30.95 15.84
CA SER A 255 -26.91 31.47 14.71
C SER A 255 -26.56 32.94 14.41
N GLY A 256 -26.41 33.29 13.14
CA GLY A 256 -26.29 34.67 12.68
C GLY A 256 -26.71 34.81 11.22
N GLN A 257 -27.66 35.71 10.97
CA GLN A 257 -28.45 35.88 9.75
C GLN A 257 -27.72 36.45 8.52
N ARG A 258 -28.40 36.21 7.38
CA ARG A 258 -28.32 36.83 6.05
C ARG A 258 -27.89 38.30 6.00
N GLY A 259 -27.15 38.63 4.94
CA GLY A 259 -27.12 39.96 4.32
C GLY A 259 -26.66 39.84 2.86
N GLY A 260 -27.54 40.18 1.92
CA GLY A 260 -27.18 40.39 0.51
C GLY A 260 -26.75 41.84 0.28
N GLY A 261 -25.95 42.09 -0.75
CA GLY A 261 -25.65 43.45 -1.20
C GLY A 261 -24.31 43.59 -1.93
N GLN A 262 -24.42 43.63 -3.27
CA GLN A 262 -23.73 44.53 -4.18
C GLN A 262 -22.19 44.53 -4.28
N ASP A 263 -21.77 44.15 -5.48
CA ASP A 263 -20.74 44.81 -6.30
C ASP A 263 -20.27 46.16 -5.75
N SER A 264 -19.00 46.20 -5.37
CA SER A 264 -18.23 47.43 -5.33
C SER A 264 -16.81 47.09 -5.72
N GLY A 265 -16.39 47.67 -6.85
CA GLY A 265 -15.03 47.59 -7.36
C GLY A 265 -14.04 48.06 -6.31
N ALA A 266 -13.38 47.11 -5.65
CA ALA A 266 -12.23 47.39 -4.82
C ALA A 266 -11.02 47.56 -5.73
N ALA A 267 -10.55 48.81 -5.84
CA ALA A 267 -9.32 49.18 -6.50
C ALA A 267 -8.17 48.25 -6.12
N LEU A 268 -7.43 47.81 -7.13
CA LEU A 268 -6.19 47.06 -6.98
C LEU A 268 -5.23 47.84 -6.07
N PRO A 269 -4.74 47.27 -4.95
CA PRO A 269 -3.68 47.90 -4.20
C PRO A 269 -2.40 47.97 -5.04
N GLN A 270 -1.75 49.12 -4.89
CA GLN A 270 -0.55 49.66 -5.53
C GLN A 270 0.40 48.66 -6.23
N ALA A 271 0.76 49.05 -7.46
CA ALA A 271 1.86 48.59 -8.31
C ALA A 271 2.89 47.67 -7.62
N VAL A 272 2.70 46.35 -7.76
CA VAL A 272 3.80 45.40 -7.63
C VAL A 272 4.63 45.56 -8.90
N SER A 273 5.86 46.05 -8.77
CA SER A 273 6.73 46.36 -9.90
C SER A 273 6.78 45.21 -10.91
N GLU A 274 6.61 45.51 -12.19
CA GLU A 274 6.64 44.55 -13.31
C GLU A 274 8.06 44.02 -13.61
N THR A 275 8.92 43.95 -12.60
CA THR A 275 10.37 43.66 -12.69
C THR A 275 10.75 42.37 -11.96
N GLY A 276 9.82 41.42 -11.87
CA GLY A 276 10.08 40.12 -11.25
C GLY A 276 11.03 39.25 -12.06
N PRO A 277 11.75 38.31 -11.43
CA PRO A 277 12.66 37.41 -12.13
C PRO A 277 11.90 36.55 -13.14
N ILE A 278 12.47 36.42 -14.34
CA ILE A 278 12.05 35.43 -15.33
C ILE A 278 12.46 34.04 -14.81
N ARG A 279 11.56 33.08 -14.98
CA ARG A 279 11.70 31.69 -14.59
C ARG A 279 11.07 30.79 -15.66
N TYR A 280 11.33 29.50 -15.57
CA TYR A 280 10.71 28.49 -16.42
C TYR A 280 9.92 27.49 -15.60
N ILE A 281 8.87 26.92 -16.20
CA ILE A 281 8.10 25.83 -15.61
C ILE A 281 8.94 24.54 -15.65
N GLY A 282 9.26 23.96 -14.49
CA GLY A 282 10.07 22.72 -14.40
C GLY A 282 9.28 21.41 -14.60
N GLY A 283 7.97 21.42 -14.36
CA GLY A 283 7.11 20.22 -14.47
C GLY A 283 6.58 20.00 -15.89
N ASP A 284 6.41 18.73 -16.31
CA ASP A 284 5.91 18.37 -17.65
C ASP A 284 4.53 18.97 -17.94
N VAL A 285 3.63 18.90 -16.95
CA VAL A 285 2.32 19.56 -16.94
C VAL A 285 2.09 20.14 -15.54
N VAL A 286 1.84 21.44 -15.45
CA VAL A 286 1.65 22.19 -14.21
C VAL A 286 0.31 22.90 -14.22
N ASN A 287 -0.53 22.61 -13.21
CA ASN A 287 -1.79 23.31 -13.01
C ASN A 287 -1.53 24.74 -12.51
N VAL A 288 -1.94 25.74 -13.30
CA VAL A 288 -1.94 27.15 -12.92
C VAL A 288 -3.29 27.49 -12.30
N ARG A 289 -3.27 28.09 -11.10
CA ARG A 289 -4.46 28.23 -10.23
C ARG A 289 -4.87 29.69 -10.00
N SER A 290 -6.10 29.90 -9.51
CA SER A 290 -6.67 31.21 -9.19
C SER A 290 -5.98 31.91 -8.02
N GLY A 291 -5.41 31.13 -7.10
CA GLY A 291 -4.57 31.59 -6.01
C GLY A 291 -5.09 31.22 -4.62
N PRO A 292 -4.25 31.36 -3.58
CA PRO A 292 -4.56 30.92 -2.22
C PRO A 292 -5.75 31.66 -1.62
N SER A 293 -5.90 32.95 -1.93
CA SER A 293 -6.99 33.81 -1.44
C SER A 293 -8.31 33.66 -2.21
N THR A 294 -8.33 32.95 -3.34
CA THR A 294 -9.51 32.80 -4.22
C THR A 294 -9.95 31.34 -4.40
N GLY A 295 -9.55 30.45 -3.49
CA GLY A 295 -10.00 29.05 -3.46
C GLY A 295 -9.21 28.07 -4.34
N ASN A 296 -8.02 28.45 -4.84
CA ASN A 296 -7.07 27.56 -5.53
C ASN A 296 -7.60 26.78 -6.75
N GLY A 297 -8.68 27.22 -7.41
CA GLY A 297 -9.24 26.57 -8.59
C GLY A 297 -8.25 26.54 -9.77
N VAL A 298 -8.21 25.43 -10.52
CA VAL A 298 -7.36 25.32 -11.72
C VAL A 298 -7.93 26.21 -12.83
N LYS A 299 -7.09 27.10 -13.36
CA LYS A 299 -7.44 27.98 -14.50
C LYS A 299 -7.06 27.32 -15.83
N PHE A 300 -5.83 26.80 -15.90
CA PHE A 300 -5.28 26.14 -17.09
C PHE A 300 -4.04 25.33 -16.73
N GLN A 301 -3.50 24.58 -17.68
CA GLN A 301 -2.25 23.84 -17.56
C GLN A 301 -1.14 24.52 -18.35
N ALA A 302 0.06 24.53 -17.78
CA ALA A 302 1.30 24.98 -18.40
C ALA A 302 2.25 23.80 -18.58
N LYS A 303 3.03 23.81 -19.66
CA LYS A 303 4.01 22.78 -20.01
C LYS A 303 5.40 23.14 -19.48
N ARG A 304 6.26 22.12 -19.41
CA ARG A 304 7.69 22.30 -19.10
C ARG A 304 8.32 23.32 -20.04
N ASN A 305 9.24 24.12 -19.50
CA ASN A 305 9.98 25.17 -20.17
C ASN A 305 9.15 26.34 -20.70
N GLU A 306 7.86 26.43 -20.37
CA GLU A 306 7.13 27.68 -20.59
C GLU A 306 7.75 28.79 -19.74
N ARG A 307 8.01 29.94 -20.37
CA ARG A 307 8.63 31.10 -19.75
C ARG A 307 7.57 31.90 -18.99
N VAL A 308 7.90 32.25 -17.74
CA VAL A 308 6.99 32.98 -16.86
C VAL A 308 7.73 34.04 -16.06
N MET A 309 7.05 35.14 -15.79
CA MET A 309 7.50 36.19 -14.89
C MET A 309 6.84 36.02 -13.53
N VAL A 310 7.63 36.04 -12.46
CA VAL A 310 7.09 36.00 -11.09
C VAL A 310 6.62 37.38 -10.67
N THR A 311 5.32 37.56 -10.51
CA THR A 311 4.70 38.87 -10.18
C THR A 311 4.22 38.97 -8.73
N GLY A 312 4.47 37.94 -7.91
CA GLY A 312 4.09 37.94 -6.50
C GLY A 312 4.41 36.63 -5.80
N ARG A 313 4.34 36.65 -4.47
CA ARG A 313 4.60 35.48 -3.62
C ARG A 313 3.62 35.46 -2.46
N GLU A 314 3.12 34.27 -2.15
CA GLU A 314 2.31 34.02 -0.95
C GLU A 314 2.67 32.62 -0.42
N LYS A 315 3.33 32.54 0.74
CA LYS A 315 3.88 31.29 1.28
C LYS A 315 4.72 30.53 0.23
N ASP A 316 4.29 29.32 -0.10
CA ASP A 316 4.90 28.44 -1.10
C ASP A 316 4.41 28.69 -2.52
N TRP A 317 3.46 29.60 -2.72
CA TRP A 317 2.93 29.94 -4.04
C TRP A 317 3.68 31.13 -4.65
N ARG A 318 3.70 31.14 -5.98
CA ARG A 318 4.20 32.23 -6.81
C ARG A 318 3.09 32.64 -7.75
N ARG A 319 2.76 33.94 -7.73
CA ARG A 319 1.93 34.54 -8.76
C ARG A 319 2.81 34.69 -9.99
N ILE A 320 2.35 34.15 -11.11
CA ILE A 320 3.08 34.11 -12.37
C ILE A 320 2.27 34.78 -13.48
N ARG A 321 2.99 35.38 -14.43
CA ARG A 321 2.46 35.91 -15.69
C ARG A 321 3.22 35.25 -16.85
N PHE A 322 2.50 34.69 -17.81
CA PHE A 322 3.04 34.13 -19.05
C PHE A 322 3.27 35.25 -20.08
N ASP A 323 4.09 34.97 -21.10
CA ASP A 323 4.36 35.91 -22.19
C ASP A 323 3.10 36.29 -22.97
N ASP A 324 2.10 35.40 -23.03
CA ASP A 324 0.81 35.62 -23.68
C ASP A 324 -0.21 36.38 -22.79
N GLY A 325 0.23 36.87 -21.62
CA GLY A 325 -0.60 37.65 -20.70
C GLY A 325 -1.47 36.81 -19.76
N ARG A 326 -1.51 35.47 -19.90
CA ARG A 326 -2.20 34.62 -18.91
C ARG A 326 -1.55 34.76 -17.54
N THR A 327 -2.37 34.72 -16.48
CA THR A 327 -1.90 34.83 -15.09
C THR A 327 -2.50 33.76 -14.19
N GLY A 328 -1.76 33.43 -13.15
CA GLY A 328 -2.27 32.62 -12.05
C GLY A 328 -1.19 32.31 -11.04
N TRP A 329 -1.41 31.25 -10.28
CA TRP A 329 -0.55 30.85 -9.18
C TRP A 329 -0.07 29.43 -9.37
N ILE A 330 1.22 29.19 -9.11
CA ILE A 330 1.80 27.85 -9.06
C ILE A 330 2.63 27.71 -7.79
N ALA A 331 2.90 26.48 -7.37
CA ALA A 331 3.85 26.25 -6.30
C ALA A 331 5.25 26.70 -6.74
N GLY A 332 5.93 27.47 -5.90
CA GLY A 332 7.18 28.14 -6.25
C GLY A 332 8.34 27.21 -6.55
N PHE A 333 8.28 25.96 -6.06
CA PHE A 333 9.27 24.93 -6.40
C PHE A 333 9.14 24.40 -7.83
N LEU A 334 8.05 24.72 -8.54
CA LEU A 334 7.86 24.38 -9.95
C LEU A 334 8.52 25.40 -10.89
N LEU A 335 9.10 26.47 -10.34
CA LEU A 335 9.88 27.44 -11.09
C LEU A 335 11.37 27.09 -11.01
N VAL A 336 12.00 27.01 -12.17
CA VAL A 336 13.45 26.85 -12.31
C VAL A 336 14.04 28.09 -12.97
N GLU A 337 15.34 28.31 -12.75
CA GLU A 337 16.09 29.39 -13.40
C GLU A 337 16.27 29.16 -14.89
#